data_AF-A0A257TGU8-F1
#
_entry.id   AF-A0A257TGU8-F1
#
_cell.length_a   1.000
_cell.length_b   1.000
_cell.length_c   1.000
_cell.angle_alpha   90.00
_cell.angle_beta   90.00
_cell.angle_gamma   90.00
#
_symmetry.space_group_name_H-M   'P 1'
#
loop_
_entity.id
_entity.type
_entity.pdbx_description
1 polymer ?
#
loop_
_entity_poly.entity_id
_entity_poly.type
_entity_poly.pdbx_seq_one_letter_code
_entity_poly.pdbx_strand_id
1 'polypeptide(L)'
;MAIVWDKVTWYSQITAIVLALGIFAVGFFLGRASVPLTVAPPAQTTSAASSIPTQLGEPISNDVTFSCDGGKTIRAIFRNNEVQLLLSDGRNLLVPQAIAASGARYATQNDAFVFWNKGNTAFITEGSTTTYKNCVVMPQPR
;
A
#
# COMPACT_ATOMS: atom_id res chain seq x y z
N MET A 1 55.24 11.65 -8.02
CA MET A 1 53.93 12.10 -8.55
C MET A 1 52.87 11.58 -7.61
N ALA A 2 52.38 12.42 -6.69
CA ALA A 2 51.40 12.01 -5.68
C ALA A 2 50.00 12.13 -6.28
N ILE A 3 49.33 11.00 -6.46
CA ILE A 3 47.94 10.96 -6.93
C ILE A 3 47.08 11.31 -5.71
N VAL A 4 46.42 12.47 -5.74
CA VAL A 4 45.51 12.91 -4.68
C VAL A 4 44.15 12.28 -4.96
N TRP A 5 43.78 11.28 -4.18
CA TRP A 5 42.63 10.39 -4.42
C TRP A 5 41.27 10.92 -3.94
N ASP A 6 41.21 12.12 -3.34
CA ASP A 6 40.05 12.57 -2.57
C ASP A 6 39.29 13.74 -3.19
N LYS A 7 39.51 14.01 -4.49
CA LYS A 7 38.67 14.94 -5.25
C LYS A 7 37.95 14.18 -6.34
N VAL A 8 36.64 14.01 -6.16
CA VAL A 8 35.74 13.69 -7.26
C VAL A 8 35.85 14.82 -8.27
N THR A 9 36.65 14.61 -9.31
CA THR A 9 36.76 15.56 -10.40
C THR A 9 35.43 15.58 -11.13
N TRP A 10 35.01 16.75 -11.62
CA TRP A 10 33.72 16.88 -12.32
C TRP A 10 33.59 15.88 -13.49
N TYR A 11 34.72 15.49 -14.10
CA TYR A 11 34.82 14.42 -15.08
C TYR A 11 34.36 13.06 -14.54
N SER A 12 34.83 12.66 -13.36
CA SER A 12 34.41 11.41 -12.71
C SER A 12 32.91 11.41 -12.41
N GLN A 13 32.38 12.55 -11.98
CA GLN A 13 30.93 12.73 -11.75
C GLN A 13 30.13 12.56 -13.05
N ILE A 14 30.56 13.18 -14.15
CA ILE A 14 29.87 13.06 -15.44
C ILE A 14 29.96 11.63 -15.97
N THR A 15 31.13 10.99 -15.89
CA THR A 15 31.29 9.60 -16.32
C THR A 15 30.36 8.67 -15.54
N ALA A 16 30.24 8.84 -14.23
CA ALA A 16 29.32 8.05 -13.40
C ALA A 16 27.85 8.24 -13.80
N ILE A 17 27.42 9.49 -14.05
CA ILE A 17 26.05 9.79 -14.46
C ILE A 17 25.74 9.17 -15.83
N VAL A 18 26.63 9.32 -16.81
CA VAL A 18 26.45 8.75 -18.15
C VAL A 18 26.37 7.23 -18.10
N LEU A 19 27.22 6.57 -17.30
CA LEU A 19 27.17 5.12 -17.10
C LEU A 19 25.84 4.69 -16.45
N ALA A 20 25.39 5.39 -15.40
CA ALA A 20 24.14 5.08 -14.72
C ALA A 20 22.92 5.21 -15.65
N LEU A 21 22.84 6.30 -16.42
CA LEU A 21 21.77 6.53 -17.39
C LEU A 21 21.81 5.51 -18.53
N GLY A 22 23.00 5.14 -19.01
CA GLY A 22 23.17 4.11 -20.04
C GLY A 22 22.65 2.74 -19.58
N ILE A 23 23.06 2.30 -18.39
CA ILE A 23 22.61 1.02 -17.81
C ILE A 23 21.09 1.03 -17.59
N PHE A 24 20.55 2.13 -17.05
CA PHE A 24 19.11 2.29 -16.83
C PHE A 24 18.33 2.26 -18.15
N ALA A 25 18.80 2.95 -19.19
CA ALA A 25 18.18 2.95 -20.50
C ALA A 25 18.19 1.54 -21.12
N VAL A 26 19.33 0.84 -21.07
CA VAL A 26 19.46 -0.53 -21.59
C VAL A 26 18.53 -1.48 -20.84
N GLY A 27 18.52 -1.46 -19.51
CA GLY A 27 17.60 -2.26 -18.70
C GLY A 27 16.14 -1.94 -19.00
N PHE A 28 15.79 -0.66 -19.14
CA PHE A 28 14.45 -0.23 -19.50
C PHE A 28 14.07 -0.68 -20.92
N PHE A 29 14.97 -0.64 -21.91
CA PHE A 29 14.71 -1.11 -23.28
C PHE A 29 14.57 -2.64 -23.37
N LEU A 30 15.40 -3.40 -22.65
CA LEU A 30 15.29 -4.85 -22.58
C LEU A 30 14.04 -5.30 -21.82
N GLY A 31 13.62 -4.55 -20.80
CA GLY A 31 12.41 -4.83 -20.00
C GLY A 31 11.09 -4.64 -20.74
N ARG A 32 11.02 -3.77 -21.76
CA ARG A 32 9.77 -3.54 -22.55
C ARG A 32 9.41 -4.72 -23.45
N ALA A 33 10.35 -5.62 -23.70
CA ALA A 33 10.13 -6.78 -24.57
C ALA A 33 9.23 -7.86 -23.93
N SER A 34 8.76 -7.68 -22.69
CA SER A 34 7.96 -8.67 -21.96
C SER A 34 6.58 -8.13 -21.55
N VAL A 35 5.72 -7.81 -22.51
CA VAL A 35 4.27 -7.73 -22.27
C VAL A 35 3.50 -8.46 -23.36
N PRO A 36 3.09 -9.71 -23.11
CA PRO A 36 1.87 -10.25 -23.70
C PRO A 36 0.82 -10.36 -22.58
N LEU A 37 -0.12 -9.43 -22.53
CA LEU A 37 -1.37 -9.62 -21.81
C LEU A 37 -2.52 -9.47 -22.82
N THR A 38 -2.73 -10.53 -23.57
CA THR A 38 -4.01 -10.81 -24.22
C THR A 38 -5.04 -11.03 -23.12
N VAL A 39 -5.67 -9.96 -22.65
CA VAL A 39 -6.87 -10.07 -21.82
C VAL A 39 -8.04 -10.26 -22.77
N ALA A 40 -8.43 -11.52 -22.99
CA ALA A 40 -9.73 -11.83 -23.58
C ALA A 40 -10.83 -11.31 -22.64
N PRO A 41 -11.86 -10.60 -23.14
CA PRO A 41 -13.01 -10.26 -22.32
C PRO A 41 -13.83 -11.54 -22.07
N PRO A 42 -14.13 -11.91 -20.82
CA PRO A 42 -15.18 -12.90 -20.59
C PRO A 42 -16.51 -12.24 -20.95
N ALA A 43 -17.21 -12.86 -21.90
CA ALA A 43 -18.58 -12.53 -22.23
C ALA A 43 -19.45 -12.53 -20.96
N GLN A 44 -20.07 -11.39 -20.69
CA GLN A 44 -21.14 -11.29 -19.71
C GLN A 44 -22.28 -12.20 -20.15
N THR A 45 -22.63 -13.17 -19.31
CA THR A 45 -23.96 -13.79 -19.34
C THR A 45 -24.67 -13.34 -18.07
N THR A 46 -25.79 -12.66 -18.30
CA THR A 46 -26.74 -12.18 -17.33
C THR A 46 -27.48 -13.31 -16.61
N SER A 47 -27.76 -13.06 -15.33
CA SER A 47 -28.98 -13.42 -14.57
C SER A 47 -29.30 -14.89 -14.27
N ALA A 48 -29.32 -15.26 -12.99
CA ALA A 48 -30.54 -15.60 -12.24
C ALA A 48 -30.22 -16.11 -10.83
N ALA A 49 -31.08 -15.76 -9.87
CA ALA A 49 -30.94 -16.00 -8.44
C ALA A 49 -30.76 -17.48 -8.04
N SER A 50 -29.90 -17.71 -7.04
CA SER A 50 -30.05 -18.84 -6.11
C SER A 50 -29.52 -18.43 -4.74
N SER A 51 -30.46 -18.21 -3.84
CA SER A 51 -30.26 -18.05 -2.40
C SER A 51 -29.68 -19.34 -1.81
N ILE A 52 -28.44 -19.26 -1.32
CA ILE A 52 -27.92 -20.17 -0.30
C ILE A 52 -27.25 -19.30 0.77
N PRO A 53 -27.73 -19.28 2.02
CA PRO A 53 -26.99 -18.70 3.12
C PRO A 53 -25.88 -19.68 3.51
N THR A 54 -24.72 -19.58 2.85
CA THR A 54 -23.51 -20.31 3.26
C THR A 54 -22.86 -19.55 4.41
N GLN A 55 -23.27 -19.91 5.62
CA GLN A 55 -22.64 -19.52 6.87
C GLN A 55 -21.32 -20.29 7.06
N LEU A 56 -20.31 -19.60 7.59
CA LEU A 56 -19.08 -20.12 8.21
C LEU A 56 -18.06 -20.83 7.29
N GLY A 57 -17.48 -20.08 6.36
CA GLY A 57 -16.02 -20.05 6.29
C GLY A 57 -15.62 -18.70 6.86
N GLU A 58 -15.21 -18.65 8.12
CA GLU A 58 -14.62 -17.42 8.67
C GLU A 58 -13.40 -17.12 7.79
N PRO A 59 -13.41 -16.06 6.95
CA PRO A 59 -12.16 -15.60 6.38
C PRO A 59 -11.24 -15.38 7.58
N ILE A 60 -9.97 -15.73 7.46
CA ILE A 60 -8.97 -15.45 8.49
C ILE A 60 -8.79 -13.94 8.52
N SER A 61 -9.81 -13.26 9.03
CA SER A 61 -9.93 -11.83 9.15
C SER A 61 -9.26 -11.53 10.45
N ASN A 62 -7.97 -11.22 10.35
CA ASN A 62 -7.27 -10.59 11.44
C ASN A 62 -7.95 -9.23 11.64
N ASP A 63 -8.84 -9.17 12.63
CA ASP A 63 -9.34 -7.89 13.11
C ASP A 63 -8.32 -7.35 14.11
N VAL A 64 -8.01 -6.07 13.96
CA VAL A 64 -7.03 -5.39 14.78
C VAL A 64 -7.60 -4.05 15.15
N THR A 65 -7.68 -3.79 16.45
CA THR A 65 -8.11 -2.48 16.95
C THR A 65 -6.90 -1.65 17.33
N PHE A 66 -6.83 -0.42 16.84
CA PHE A 66 -5.80 0.55 17.18
C PHE A 66 -6.40 1.68 18.02
N SER A 67 -5.69 2.07 19.08
CA SER A 67 -5.95 3.27 19.86
C SER A 67 -5.07 4.41 19.37
N CYS A 68 -5.66 5.55 19.04
CA CYS A 68 -4.99 6.73 18.52
C CYS A 68 -5.11 7.90 19.49
N ASP A 69 -4.36 8.98 19.21
CA ASP A 69 -4.47 10.23 19.95
C ASP A 69 -5.90 10.80 19.96
N GLY A 70 -6.23 11.50 21.04
CA GLY A 70 -7.55 12.14 21.21
C GLY A 70 -8.69 11.15 21.46
N GLY A 71 -8.39 9.95 21.98
CA GLY A 71 -9.40 8.93 22.29
C GLY A 71 -10.03 8.28 21.06
N LYS A 72 -9.42 8.45 19.89
CA LYS A 72 -9.88 7.89 18.63
C LYS A 72 -9.50 6.42 18.52
N THR A 73 -10.29 5.65 17.79
CA THR A 73 -10.05 4.23 17.55
C THR A 73 -10.22 3.87 16.09
N ILE A 74 -9.43 2.91 15.62
CA ILE A 74 -9.54 2.32 14.28
C ILE A 74 -9.66 0.83 14.45
N ARG A 75 -10.78 0.24 14.03
CA ARG A 75 -10.91 -1.21 13.90
C ARG A 75 -10.68 -1.59 12.44
N ALA A 76 -9.57 -2.26 12.17
CA ALA A 76 -9.16 -2.70 10.85
C ALA A 76 -9.42 -4.20 10.70
N ILE A 77 -10.21 -4.57 9.70
CA ILE A 77 -10.47 -5.96 9.31
C ILE A 77 -9.72 -6.18 8.00
N PHE A 78 -8.60 -6.90 8.08
CA PHE A 78 -7.76 -7.16 6.91
C PHE A 78 -8.36 -8.27 6.05
N ARG A 79 -8.39 -8.04 4.74
CA ARG A 79 -8.75 -9.01 3.70
C ARG A 79 -7.61 -9.08 2.68
N ASN A 80 -7.72 -9.96 1.68
CA ASN A 80 -6.62 -10.25 0.75
C ASN A 80 -6.03 -8.98 0.09
N ASN A 81 -6.87 -8.09 -0.48
CA ASN A 81 -6.42 -6.92 -1.24
C ASN A 81 -7.04 -5.60 -0.75
N GLU A 82 -7.70 -5.61 0.40
CA GLU A 82 -8.43 -4.48 0.93
C GLU A 82 -8.50 -4.56 2.45
N VAL A 83 -8.82 -3.44 3.08
CA VAL A 83 -9.10 -3.37 4.51
C VAL A 83 -10.44 -2.70 4.72
N GLN A 84 -11.24 -3.29 5.60
CA GLN A 84 -12.44 -2.64 6.11
C GLN A 84 -12.09 -1.90 7.40
N LEU A 85 -12.28 -0.59 7.42
CA LEU A 85 -11.97 0.29 8.54
C LEU A 85 -13.26 0.79 9.18
N LEU A 86 -13.44 0.50 10.47
CA LEU A 86 -14.44 1.14 11.32
C LEU A 86 -13.74 2.18 12.20
N LEU A 87 -14.06 3.44 11.97
CA LEU A 87 -13.45 4.57 12.66
C LEU A 87 -14.30 4.98 13.87
N SER A 88 -13.68 5.57 14.89
CA SER A 88 -14.40 6.10 16.08
C SER A 88 -15.42 7.20 15.76
N ASP A 89 -15.32 7.82 14.58
CA ASP A 89 -16.30 8.81 14.10
C ASP A 89 -17.55 8.16 13.48
N GLY A 90 -17.64 6.82 13.47
CA GLY A 90 -18.77 6.05 12.96
C GLY A 90 -18.67 5.69 11.48
N ARG A 91 -17.64 6.15 10.77
CA ARG A 91 -17.45 5.80 9.35
C ARG A 91 -16.99 4.35 9.19
N ASN A 92 -17.50 3.70 8.15
CA ASN A 92 -17.10 2.37 7.70
C ASN A 92 -16.61 2.47 6.26
N LEU A 93 -15.33 2.23 6.04
CA LEU A 93 -14.68 2.42 4.75
C LEU A 93 -14.04 1.11 4.28
N LEU A 94 -14.23 0.79 3.00
CA LEU A 94 -13.51 -0.28 2.35
C LEU A 94 -12.41 0.36 1.50
N VAL A 95 -11.16 0.08 1.83
CA VAL A 95 -10.01 0.75 1.22
C VAL A 95 -9.12 -0.29 0.56
N PRO A 96 -8.86 -0.17 -0.77
CA PRO A 96 -8.01 -1.12 -1.46
C PRO A 96 -6.54 -0.95 -1.06
N GLN A 97 -5.80 -2.04 -1.13
CA GLN A 97 -4.37 -2.03 -0.90
C GLN A 97 -3.65 -1.22 -1.99
N ALA A 98 -2.71 -0.38 -1.58
CA ALA A 98 -1.88 0.41 -2.46
C ALA A 98 -0.41 0.03 -2.31
N ILE A 99 0.39 0.31 -3.34
CA ILE A 99 1.83 0.05 -3.33
C ILE A 99 2.48 0.82 -2.16
N ALA A 100 3.35 0.15 -1.42
CA ALA A 100 4.13 0.71 -0.32
C ALA A 100 5.57 0.21 -0.31
N ALA A 101 6.47 1.08 0.14
CA ALA A 101 7.88 0.73 0.36
C ALA A 101 8.08 -0.15 1.61
N SER A 102 7.20 -0.04 2.61
CA SER A 102 7.25 -0.85 3.84
C SER A 102 5.90 -0.81 4.56
N GLY A 103 5.53 -1.94 5.17
CA GLY A 103 4.25 -2.12 5.84
C GLY A 103 3.09 -2.28 4.86
N ALA A 104 1.88 -2.20 5.38
CA ALA A 104 0.65 -2.34 4.60
C ALA A 104 0.01 -0.96 4.44
N ARG A 105 -0.04 -0.47 3.20
CA ARG A 105 -0.69 0.80 2.84
C ARG A 105 -1.96 0.51 2.07
N TYR A 106 -3.01 1.23 2.41
CA TYR A 106 -4.32 1.17 1.77
C TYR A 106 -4.73 2.59 1.45
N ALA A 107 -5.12 2.84 0.20
CA ALA A 107 -5.44 4.19 -0.24
C ALA A 107 -6.64 4.20 -1.20
N THR A 108 -7.46 5.23 -1.11
CA THR A 108 -8.48 5.51 -2.13
C THR A 108 -7.86 6.13 -3.37
N GLN A 109 -8.66 6.33 -4.41
CA GLN A 109 -8.23 7.05 -5.61
C GLN A 109 -7.64 8.42 -5.25
N ASN A 110 -6.53 8.77 -5.92
CA ASN A 110 -5.78 10.02 -5.72
C ASN A 110 -5.25 10.25 -4.29
N ASP A 111 -5.10 9.19 -3.49
CA ASP A 111 -4.60 9.29 -2.10
C ASP A 111 -5.44 10.22 -1.21
N ALA A 112 -6.72 10.44 -1.54
CA ALA A 112 -7.62 11.27 -0.75
C ALA A 112 -7.82 10.73 0.67
N PHE A 113 -7.74 9.41 0.84
CA PHE A 113 -7.72 8.72 2.11
C PHE A 113 -6.62 7.67 2.07
N VAL A 114 -5.73 7.67 3.06
CA VAL A 114 -4.62 6.73 3.18
C VAL A 114 -4.59 6.19 4.60
N PHE A 115 -4.75 4.88 4.73
CA PHE A 115 -4.46 4.13 5.95
C PHE A 115 -3.12 3.41 5.79
N TRP A 116 -2.20 3.61 6.72
CA TRP A 116 -0.90 2.95 6.68
C TRP A 116 -0.64 2.26 8.01
N ASN A 117 -0.55 0.93 7.95
CA ASN A 117 -0.13 0.09 9.05
C ASN A 117 1.36 -0.28 8.92
N LYS A 118 2.10 -0.14 10.02
CA LYS A 118 3.51 -0.51 10.16
C LYS A 118 3.69 -1.28 11.47
N GLY A 119 3.60 -2.61 11.38
CA GLY A 119 3.66 -3.50 12.54
C GLY A 119 2.55 -3.17 13.53
N ASN A 120 2.94 -2.74 14.73
CA ASN A 120 2.02 -2.42 15.83
C ASN A 120 1.49 -0.98 15.79
N THR A 121 1.89 -0.18 14.81
CA THR A 121 1.47 1.21 14.68
C THR A 121 0.66 1.46 13.41
N ALA A 122 -0.21 2.46 13.45
CA ALA A 122 -0.96 2.89 12.27
C ALA A 122 -1.22 4.40 12.29
N PHE A 123 -1.61 4.94 11.14
CA PHE A 123 -2.13 6.29 11.01
C PHE A 123 -3.06 6.41 9.80
N ILE A 124 -3.93 7.42 9.83
CA ILE A 124 -4.81 7.78 8.71
C ILE A 124 -4.51 9.22 8.29
N THR A 125 -4.28 9.40 7.00
CA THR A 125 -4.16 10.71 6.35
C THR A 125 -5.31 10.90 5.37
N GLU A 126 -5.99 12.03 5.50
CA GLU A 126 -7.09 12.46 4.64
C GLU A 126 -6.64 13.74 3.92
N GLY A 127 -6.37 13.62 2.62
CA GLY A 127 -5.71 14.66 1.83
C GLY A 127 -4.32 15.01 2.38
N SER A 128 -4.15 16.24 2.85
CA SER A 128 -2.89 16.72 3.45
C SER A 128 -2.85 16.61 4.98
N THR A 129 -3.92 16.16 5.61
CA THR A 129 -4.07 16.19 7.07
C THR A 129 -4.12 14.78 7.65
N THR A 130 -3.24 14.48 8.60
CA THR A 130 -3.33 13.24 9.37
C THR A 130 -4.40 13.37 10.45
N THR A 131 -5.51 12.68 10.29
CA THR A 131 -6.69 12.76 11.18
C THR A 131 -6.65 11.73 12.31
N TYR A 132 -5.90 10.64 12.12
CA TYR A 132 -5.61 9.65 13.16
C TYR A 132 -4.09 9.48 13.27
N LYS A 133 -3.54 9.92 14.41
CA LYS A 133 -2.09 9.96 14.68
C LYS A 133 -1.73 9.04 15.82
N ASN A 134 -0.47 8.60 15.83
CA ASN A 134 0.14 7.80 16.89
C ASN A 134 -0.69 6.58 17.30
N CYS A 135 -1.32 5.91 16.33
CA CYS A 135 -2.16 4.78 16.64
C CYS A 135 -1.32 3.57 17.01
N VAL A 136 -1.64 2.91 18.11
CA VAL A 136 -0.99 1.69 18.60
C VAL A 136 -2.01 0.57 18.72
N VAL A 137 -1.61 -0.65 18.39
CA VAL A 137 -2.48 -1.82 18.52
C VAL A 137 -2.92 -1.97 19.98
N MET A 138 -4.23 -2.13 20.19
CA MET A 138 -4.77 -2.53 21.46
C MET A 138 -4.66 -4.05 21.60
N PRO A 139 -4.16 -4.56 22.73
CA PRO A 139 -4.20 -5.99 23.01
C PRO A 139 -5.67 -6.41 23.11
N GLN A 140 -6.10 -7.26 22.18
CA GLN A 140 -7.45 -7.82 22.19
C GLN A 140 -7.51 -8.90 23.28
N PRO A 141 -8.53 -8.92 24.17
CA PRO A 141 -8.70 -10.00 25.11
C PRO A 141 -8.90 -11.30 24.31
N ARG A 142 -7.97 -12.24 24.48
CA ARG A 142 -8.08 -13.60 23.96
C ARG A 142 -9.21 -14.35 24.64
#